data_AF-A0A6N2TPL3-F1
#
_entry.id   AF-A0A6N2TPL3-F1
#
_cell.length_a   1.000
_cell.length_b   1.000
_cell.length_c   1.000
_cell.angle_alpha   90.00
_cell.angle_beta   90.00
_cell.angle_gamma   90.00
#
_symmetry.space_group_name_H-M   'P 1'
#
loop_
_entity.id
_entity.type
_entity.pdbx_description
1 polymer ?
#
loop_
_entity_poly.entity_id
_entity_poly.type
_entity_poly.pdbx_seq_one_letter_code
_entity_poly.pdbx_strand_id
1 'polypeptide(L)' 'METSNNTTMCATVCRVQRCCLCVCDHCTNQEVLVHSNCACRFHVGDRVCIHYNGVMTRSIPPQITAACIERISC' A
#
# COMPACT_ATOMS: atom_id res chain seq x y z
N MET A 1 0.39 -25.06 -7.65
CA MET A 1 0.02 -24.25 -6.48
C MET A 1 0.88 -23.00 -6.55
N GLU A 2 0.30 -21.90 -7.01
CA GLU A 2 1.05 -20.64 -7.14
C GLU A 2 1.31 -20.12 -5.73
N THR A 3 2.56 -20.25 -5.27
CA THR A 3 3.05 -19.57 -4.09
C THR A 3 3.03 -18.09 -4.45
N SER A 4 1.91 -17.41 -4.18
CA SER A 4 1.83 -15.96 -4.32
C SER A 4 2.98 -15.39 -3.52
N ASN A 5 4.00 -14.86 -4.20
CA ASN A 5 5.11 -14.12 -3.59
C ASN A 5 4.51 -12.83 -3.02
N ASN A 6 3.81 -12.97 -1.89
CA ASN A 6 3.06 -11.91 -1.27
C ASN A 6 4.05 -11.14 -0.40
N THR A 7 4.64 -10.11 -1.00
CA THR A 7 5.51 -9.17 -0.31
C THR A 7 4.63 -8.27 0.55
N THR A 8 5.14 -7.93 1.73
CA THR A 8 4.44 -7.09 2.69
C THR A 8 5.17 -5.76 2.86
N MET A 9 4.41 -4.67 2.94
CA MET A 9 4.90 -3.32 3.19
C MET A 9 4.13 -2.67 4.34
N CYS A 10 4.84 -2.23 5.37
CA CYS A 10 4.28 -1.43 6.46
C CYS A 10 4.37 0.05 6.08
N ALA A 11 3.24 0.75 6.08
CA ALA A 11 3.19 2.13 5.63
C ALA A 11 2.20 2.97 6.44
N THR A 12 2.30 4.29 6.31
CA THR A 12 1.31 5.23 6.83
C THR A 12 0.56 5.87 5.67
N VAL A 13 -0.77 5.93 5.75
CA VAL A 13 -1.61 6.59 4.74
C VAL A 13 -1.43 8.10 4.79
N CYS A 14 -0.93 8.70 3.71
CA CYS A 14 -0.74 10.14 3.57
C CYS A 14 -1.92 10.80 2.83
N ARG A 15 -2.53 10.10 1.87
CA ARG A 15 -3.69 10.58 1.10
C ARG A 15 -4.59 9.43 0.71
N VAL A 16 -5.90 9.67 0.73
CA VAL A 16 -6.93 8.73 0.29
C VAL A 16 -7.62 9.26 -0.96
N GLN A 17 -7.78 8.41 -1.96
CA GLN A 17 -8.57 8.66 -3.17
C GLN A 17 -9.53 7.49 -3.40
N ARG A 18 -10.43 7.61 -4.39
CA ARG A 18 -11.53 6.64 -4.61
C ARG A 18 -11.06 5.19 -4.77
N CYS A 19 -9.97 4.96 -5.49
CA CYS A 19 -9.44 3.63 -5.79
C CYS A 19 -7.95 3.48 -5.50
N CYS A 20 -7.36 4.44 -4.79
CA CYS A 20 -5.94 4.41 -4.46
C CYS A 20 -5.61 5.15 -3.18
N LEU A 21 -4.50 4.74 -2.56
CA LEU A 21 -3.92 5.35 -1.38
C LEU A 21 -2.52 5.87 -1.74
N CYS A 22 -2.18 7.06 -1.29
CA CYS A 22 -0.79 7.49 -1.24
C CYS A 22 -0.27 7.17 0.16
N VAL A 23 0.78 6.37 0.26
CA VAL A 23 1.32 5.91 1.54
C VAL A 23 2.82 6.18 1.62
N CYS A 24 3.33 6.36 2.83
CA CYS A 24 4.77 6.42 3.10
C CYS A 24 5.24 5.07 3.64
N ASP A 25 6.10 4.38 2.89
CA ASP A 25 6.71 3.11 3.31
C ASP A 25 7.70 3.34 4.47
N HIS A 26 7.57 2.56 5.55
CA HIS A 26 8.42 2.70 6.74
C HIS A 26 9.83 2.17 6.52
N CYS A 27 10.06 1.28 5.57
CA CYS A 27 11.39 0.72 5.29
C CYS A 27 12.26 1.70 4.49
N THR A 28 11.70 2.28 3.43
CA THR A 28 12.43 3.15 2.50
C THR A 28 12.19 4.64 2.74
N ASN A 29 11.20 5.01 3.55
CA ASN A 29 10.67 6.38 3.66
C ASN A 29 10.24 6.97 2.32
N GLN A 30 9.87 6.11 1.37
CA GLN A 30 9.41 6.52 0.05
C GLN A 30 7.89 6.62 0.00
N GLU A 31 7.39 7.61 -0.74
CA GLU A 31 5.98 7.69 -1.11
C GLU A 31 5.64 6.65 -2.19
N VAL A 32 4.59 5.88 -1.98
CA VAL A 32 4.11 4.84 -2.90
C VAL A 32 2.62 5.03 -3.15
N LEU A 33 2.20 4.96 -4.42
CA LEU A 33 0.79 4.94 -4.79
C LEU A 33 0.28 3.50 -4.84
N VAL A 34 -0.74 3.21 -4.06
CA VAL A 34 -1.28 1.86 -3.87
C VAL A 34 -2.67 1.81 -4.48
N HIS A 35 -2.82 1.06 -5.57
CA HIS A 35 -4.13 0.81 -6.16
C HIS A 35 -4.88 -0.25 -5.35
N SER A 36 -6.11 0.08 -4.93
CA SER A 36 -6.99 -0.81 -4.18
C SER A 36 -8.44 -0.38 -4.33
N ASN A 37 -9.31 -1.34 -4.68
CA ASN A 37 -10.76 -1.10 -4.75
C ASN A 37 -11.38 -0.77 -3.38
N CYS A 38 -10.65 -0.99 -2.28
CA CYS A 38 -11.07 -0.73 -0.92
C CYS A 38 -10.40 0.52 -0.31
N ALA A 39 -9.73 1.36 -1.10
CA ALA A 39 -8.99 2.53 -0.61
C ALA A 39 -9.83 3.49 0.24
N CYS A 40 -11.11 3.67 -0.11
CA CYS A 40 -12.03 4.53 0.64
C CYS A 40 -12.33 4.09 2.08
N ARG A 41 -11.89 2.90 2.50
CA ARG A 41 -12.06 2.39 3.88
C ARG A 41 -10.96 2.86 4.84
N PHE A 42 -9.94 3.53 4.31
CA PHE A 42 -8.80 4.03 5.07
C PHE A 42 -8.86 5.55 5.21
N HIS A 43 -8.12 6.07 6.18
CA HIS A 43 -8.01 7.48 6.53
C HIS A 43 -6.56 7.90 6.58
N VAL A 44 -6.30 9.19 6.36
CA VAL A 44 -4.97 9.76 6.53
C VAL A 44 -4.50 9.55 7.98
N GLY A 45 -3.25 9.13 8.15
CA GLY A 45 -2.65 8.78 9.44
C GLY A 45 -2.80 7.30 9.82
N ASP A 46 -3.63 6.53 9.13
CA ASP A 46 -3.73 5.09 9.39
C ASP A 46 -2.41 4.38 9.12
N ARG A 47 -1.99 3.54 10.07
CA ARG A 47 -0.91 2.60 9.86
C ARG A 47 -1.46 1.33 9.21
N VAL A 48 -0.89 0.94 8.08
CA VAL A 48 -1.39 -0.19 7.28
C VAL A 48 -0.29 -1.18 6.92
N CYS A 49 -0.69 -2.44 6.81
CA CYS A 49 0.10 -3.54 6.29
C CYS A 49 -0.44 -3.87 4.90
N ILE A 50 0.37 -3.69 3.85
CA ILE A 50 -0.04 -3.86 2.46
C ILE A 50 0.62 -5.10 1.89
N HIS A 51 -0.20 -6.00 1.36
CA HIS A 51 0.22 -7.23 0.72
C HIS A 51 0.12 -7.07 -0.79
N TYR A 52 1.21 -7.34 -1.52
CA TYR A 52 1.29 -7.18 -2.98
C TYR A 52 2.28 -8.19 -3.60
N ASN A 53 2.32 -8.28 -4.92
CA ASN A 53 3.11 -9.29 -5.65
C ASN A 53 4.63 -9.00 -5.73
N GLY A 54 5.14 -8.01 -5.01
CA GLY A 54 6.55 -7.60 -5.05
C GLY A 54 6.96 -6.71 -6.23
N VAL A 55 6.06 -6.48 -7.20
CA VAL A 55 6.35 -5.65 -8.38
C VAL A 55 5.90 -4.21 -8.16
N MET A 56 6.78 -3.26 -8.45
CA MET A 56 6.49 -1.83 -8.45
C MET A 56 6.74 -1.21 -9.84
N THR A 57 5.98 -0.19 -10.21
CA THR A 57 6.24 0.59 -11.42
C THR A 57 7.48 1.46 -11.26
N ARG A 58 8.17 1.78 -12.37
CA ARG A 58 9.32 2.72 -12.37
C ARG A 58 8.91 4.20 -12.43
N SER A 59 7.67 4.54 -12.03
CA SER A 59 7.22 5.94 -11.98
C SER A 59 7.69 6.62 -10.69
N ILE A 60 7.49 7.94 -10.60
CA ILE A 60 7.72 8.72 -9.39
C ILE A 60 6.40 9.42 -9.02
N PRO A 61 5.76 9.07 -7.88
CA PRO A 61 6.12 7.94 -7.00
C PRO A 61 5.94 6.57 -7.70
N PRO A 62 6.63 5.52 -7.22
CA PRO A 62 6.37 4.15 -7.63
C PRO A 62 4.94 3.76 -7.27
N GLN A 63 4.36 2.85 -8.05
CA GLN A 63 3.00 2.39 -7.87
C GLN A 63 2.95 0.87 -7.71
N ILE A 64 2.00 0.40 -6.91
CA ILE A 64 1.72 -1.03 -6.68
C ILE A 64 0.22 -1.31 -6.73
N THR A 65 -0.14 -2.57 -6.94
CA THR A 65 -1.52 -3.07 -6.77
C THR A 65 -1.59 -3.92 -5.53
N ALA A 66 -2.43 -3.52 -4.57
CA ALA A 66 -2.61 -4.28 -3.34
C ALA A 66 -3.50 -5.51 -3.57
N ALA A 67 -3.05 -6.66 -3.09
CA ALA A 67 -3.86 -7.86 -2.94
C ALA A 67 -4.71 -7.80 -1.65
N CYS A 68 -4.12 -7.31 -0.55
CA CYS A 68 -4.80 -7.06 0.72
C CYS A 68 -4.22 -5.84 1.42
N ILE A 69 -5.04 -5.13 2.19
CA ILE A 69 -4.60 -4.03 3.06
C ILE A 69 -5.26 -4.20 4.42
N GLU A 70 -4.44 -4.25 5.47
CA GLU A 70 -4.89 -4.42 6.85
C GLU A 70 -4.48 -3.22 7.69
N ARG A 71 -5.34 -2.78 8.62
CA ARG A 71 -5.00 -1.74 9.59
C ARG A 71 -4.15 -2.36 10.68
N ILE A 72 -3.02 -1.74 10.99
CA ILE A 72 -2.19 -2.11 12.13
C ILE A 72 -2.73 -1.34 13.33
N SER A 73 -3.36 -2.07 14.26
CA SER A 73 -3.78 -1.53 15.55
C SER A 73 -2.60 -1.67 16.53
N CYS A 74 -2.28 -0.61 17.25
CA CYS A 74 -1.32 -0.66 18.36
C CYS A 74 -2.00 -1.22 19.62
#